data_AF-A0A2S4MDR7-F1
#
_entry.id   AF-A0A2S4MDR7-F1
#
_cell.length_a   1.000
_cell.length_b   1.000
_cell.length_c   1.000
_cell.angle_alpha   90.00
_cell.angle_beta   90.00
_cell.angle_gamma   90.00
#
_symmetry.space_group_name_H-M   'P 1'
#
loop_
_entity.id
_entity.type
_entity.pdbx_description
1 polymer ?
#
loop_
_entity_poly.entity_id
_entity_poly.type
_entity_poly.pdbx_seq_one_letter_code
_entity_poly.pdbx_strand_id
1 'polypeptide(L)'
;MNDSATSEVPDFKKMTREELPGEYALQLLKPIKFGKGDNVEIHTRMDLCEPDLDQLEDFQKNIRKLGELGAIKHLISVVADVPFPIVGKMGARDMTLAQEYLLAFLKSSHPTGDTSLE
;
A
#
# COMPACT_ATOMS: atom_id res chain seq x y z
N MET A 1 -2.94 18.64 29.10
CA MET A 1 -3.65 17.48 28.53
C MET A 1 -3.48 17.57 27.03
N ASN A 2 -2.42 16.98 26.48
CA ASN A 2 -2.30 16.74 25.05
C ASN A 2 -1.84 15.28 24.94
N ASP A 3 -2.79 14.40 24.67
CA ASP A 3 -2.54 13.03 24.25
C ASP A 3 -1.62 13.09 23.03
N SER A 4 -0.37 12.68 23.22
CA SER A 4 0.50 12.26 22.14
C SER A 4 -0.19 11.05 21.51
N ALA A 5 -0.94 11.29 20.44
CA ALA A 5 -1.40 10.22 19.56
C ALA A 5 -0.13 9.55 19.01
N THR A 6 0.30 8.49 19.69
CA THR A 6 1.21 7.50 19.14
C THR A 6 0.47 6.96 17.92
N SER A 7 0.77 7.50 16.74
CA SER A 7 0.25 6.95 15.50
C SER A 7 0.97 5.61 15.33
N GLU A 8 0.41 4.57 15.96
CA GLU A 8 0.90 3.21 15.85
C GLU A 8 0.82 2.84 14.37
N VAL A 9 1.99 2.66 13.77
CA VAL A 9 2.08 2.20 12.39
C VAL A 9 1.42 0.81 12.36
N PRO A 10 0.32 0.62 11.61
CA PRO A 10 -0.38 -0.64 11.60
C PRO A 10 0.52 -1.76 11.07
N ASP A 11 0.54 -2.88 11.78
CA ASP A 11 1.21 -4.10 11.35
C ASP A 11 0.24 -4.95 10.53
N PHE A 12 0.04 -4.56 9.26
CA PHE A 12 -0.84 -5.26 8.33
C PHE A 12 -0.47 -6.73 8.13
N LYS A 13 0.75 -7.13 8.51
CA LYS A 13 1.16 -8.54 8.40
C LYS A 13 0.45 -9.44 9.42
N LYS A 14 -0.03 -8.89 10.53
CA LYS A 14 -0.67 -9.62 11.62
C LYS A 14 -2.20 -9.58 11.60
N MET A 15 -2.79 -8.69 10.80
CA MET A 15 -4.24 -8.52 10.70
C MET A 15 -4.89 -9.70 9.98
N THR A 16 -6.09 -10.09 10.41
CA THR A 16 -6.96 -10.98 9.65
C THR A 16 -7.66 -10.22 8.52
N ARG A 17 -8.32 -10.93 7.61
CA ARG A 17 -9.04 -10.30 6.49
C ARG A 17 -10.16 -9.38 6.96
N GLU A 18 -10.81 -9.75 8.05
CA GLU A 18 -11.90 -8.99 8.67
C GLU A 18 -11.40 -7.73 9.39
N GLU A 19 -10.12 -7.70 9.78
CA GLU A 19 -9.47 -6.57 10.45
C GLU A 19 -8.83 -5.59 9.48
N LEU A 20 -8.58 -6.00 8.22
CA LEU A 20 -7.98 -5.14 7.21
C LEU A 20 -8.93 -4.01 6.81
N PRO A 21 -8.51 -2.73 6.88
CA PRO A 21 -9.36 -1.62 6.50
C PRO A 21 -9.48 -1.53 4.97
N GLY A 22 -10.68 -1.27 4.46
CA GLY A 22 -10.91 -1.06 3.02
C GLY A 22 -10.25 0.20 2.45
N GLU A 23 -9.88 1.15 3.31
CA GLU A 23 -9.12 2.35 2.97
C GLU A 23 -8.02 2.59 4.00
N TYR A 24 -6.83 3.00 3.54
CA TYR A 24 -5.70 3.34 4.39
C TYR A 24 -5.04 4.66 3.99
N ALA A 25 -5.10 5.61 4.92
CA ALA A 25 -4.48 6.92 4.81
C ALA A 25 -3.00 6.88 5.19
N LEU A 26 -2.12 6.63 4.23
CA LEU A 26 -0.67 6.64 4.43
C LEU A 26 -0.15 8.08 4.55
N GLN A 27 0.28 8.46 5.75
CA GLN A 27 1.01 9.72 5.96
C GLN A 27 2.45 9.57 5.48
N LEU A 28 2.86 10.41 4.52
CA LEU A 28 4.21 10.36 3.97
C LEU A 28 5.19 10.95 4.98
N LEU A 29 6.21 10.18 5.34
CA LEU A 29 7.28 10.66 6.24
C LEU A 29 8.01 11.88 5.69
N LYS A 30 8.04 12.02 4.36
CA LYS A 30 8.58 13.20 3.66
C LYS A 30 7.58 13.67 2.60
N PRO A 31 7.23 14.97 2.59
CA PRO A 31 6.38 15.52 1.54
C PRO A 31 7.00 15.33 0.15
N ILE A 32 6.19 14.89 -0.80
CA ILE A 32 6.59 14.76 -2.20
C ILE A 32 6.19 16.03 -2.92
N LYS A 33 7.17 16.71 -3.51
CA LYS A 33 6.95 17.86 -4.40
C LYS A 33 6.90 17.38 -5.84
N PHE A 34 5.80 17.63 -6.53
CA PHE A 34 5.58 17.26 -7.92
C PHE A 34 5.15 18.49 -8.74
N GLY A 35 5.53 18.56 -10.02
CA GLY A 35 5.35 19.76 -10.84
C GLY A 35 6.54 20.72 -10.85
N LYS A 36 6.36 21.89 -11.48
CA LYS A 36 7.38 22.94 -11.66
C LYS A 36 6.74 24.32 -11.63
N GLY A 37 7.49 25.32 -11.16
CA GLY A 37 7.04 26.72 -11.11
C GLY A 37 5.86 26.90 -10.14
N ASP A 38 4.83 27.59 -10.59
CA ASP A 38 3.63 27.87 -9.79
C ASP A 38 2.68 26.65 -9.65
N ASN A 39 2.91 25.59 -10.42
CA ASN A 39 2.11 24.35 -10.40
C ASN A 39 2.81 23.24 -9.58
N VAL A 40 3.44 23.59 -8.46
CA VAL A 40 4.03 22.58 -7.56
C VAL A 40 2.96 22.06 -6.60
N GLU A 41 2.63 20.79 -6.74
CA GLU A 41 1.80 20.04 -5.80
C GLU A 41 2.66 19.43 -4.70
N ILE A 42 2.19 19.54 -3.46
CA ILE A 42 2.84 18.97 -2.29
C ILE A 42 1.94 17.87 -1.75
N HIS A 43 2.37 16.63 -1.91
CA HIS A 43 1.69 15.46 -1.34
C HIS A 43 2.30 15.14 0.01
N THR A 44 1.49 15.17 1.06
CA THR A 44 1.88 14.74 2.43
C THR A 44 1.21 13.43 2.82
N ARG A 45 0.27 12.95 2.01
CA ARG A 45 -0.57 11.77 2.26
C ARG A 45 -0.85 11.05 0.94
N MET A 46 -1.06 9.74 1.02
CA MET A 46 -1.65 8.91 -0.04
C MET A 46 -2.80 8.10 0.55
N ASP A 47 -3.90 8.02 -0.18
CA ASP A 47 -5.08 7.26 0.22
C ASP A 47 -5.08 5.95 -0.57
N LEU A 48 -4.75 4.84 0.10
CA LEU A 48 -4.76 3.50 -0.52
C LEU A 48 -6.13 2.87 -0.32
N CYS A 49 -6.68 2.24 -1.35
CA CYS A 49 -7.90 1.45 -1.25
C CYS A 49 -7.61 -0.05 -1.41
N GLU A 50 -8.55 -0.89 -0.96
CA GLU A 50 -8.56 -2.31 -1.26
C GLU A 50 -8.50 -2.52 -2.80
N PRO A 51 -7.54 -3.31 -3.30
CA PRO A 51 -7.42 -3.56 -4.72
C PRO A 51 -8.53 -4.48 -5.24
N ASP A 52 -9.08 -4.18 -6.40
CA ASP A 52 -10.02 -5.07 -7.09
C ASP A 52 -9.32 -6.22 -7.82
N LEU A 53 -10.11 -7.17 -8.35
CA LEU A 53 -9.57 -8.35 -9.05
C LEU A 53 -8.78 -7.98 -10.32
N ASP A 54 -9.22 -6.96 -11.06
CA ASP A 54 -8.55 -6.54 -12.30
C ASP A 54 -7.19 -5.91 -12.00
N GLN A 55 -7.10 -5.11 -10.94
CA GLN A 55 -5.87 -4.51 -10.43
C GLN A 55 -4.89 -5.56 -9.91
N LEU A 56 -5.39 -6.62 -9.27
CA LEU A 56 -4.56 -7.76 -8.82
C LEU A 56 -4.04 -8.59 -10.00
N GLU A 57 -4.87 -8.84 -11.02
CA GLU A 57 -4.41 -9.49 -12.25
C GLU A 57 -3.32 -8.66 -12.94
N ASP A 58 -3.53 -7.35 -13.04
CA ASP A 58 -2.56 -6.44 -13.64
C ASP A 58 -1.27 -6.34 -12.84
N PHE A 59 -1.34 -6.40 -11.51
CA PHE A 59 -0.18 -6.57 -10.66
C PHE A 59 0.62 -7.83 -11.03
N GLN A 60 -0.04 -8.99 -11.15
CA GLN A 60 0.63 -10.24 -11.54
C GLN A 60 1.26 -10.16 -12.94
N LYS A 61 0.57 -9.55 -13.91
CA LYS A 61 1.11 -9.31 -15.26
C LYS A 61 2.33 -8.39 -15.20
N ASN A 62 2.29 -7.36 -14.36
CA ASN A 62 3.35 -6.38 -14.21
C ASN A 62 4.59 -6.91 -13.49
N ILE A 63 4.46 -7.90 -12.59
CA ILE A 63 5.64 -8.57 -11.99
C ILE A 63 6.55 -9.12 -13.10
N ARG A 64 5.98 -9.76 -14.12
CA ARG A 64 6.75 -10.33 -15.24
C ARG A 64 7.38 -9.27 -16.15
N LYS A 65 6.78 -8.08 -16.24
CA LYS A 65 7.20 -7.00 -17.16
C LYS A 65 8.19 -6.02 -16.52
N LEU A 66 7.95 -5.65 -15.27
CA LEU A 66 8.62 -4.54 -14.56
C LEU A 66 9.42 -5.00 -13.34
N GLY A 67 9.33 -6.28 -12.97
CA GLY A 67 9.82 -6.81 -11.71
C GLY A 67 8.90 -6.46 -10.53
N GLU A 68 9.17 -7.05 -9.36
CA GLU A 68 8.33 -6.91 -8.17
C GLU A 68 8.15 -5.45 -7.73
N LEU A 69 9.26 -4.70 -7.61
CA LEU A 69 9.20 -3.30 -7.19
C LEU A 69 8.45 -2.42 -8.22
N GLY A 70 8.63 -2.69 -9.51
CA GLY A 70 7.91 -1.98 -10.57
C GLY A 70 6.41 -2.25 -10.53
N ALA A 71 6.03 -3.51 -10.29
CA ALA A 71 4.64 -3.93 -10.14
C ALA A 71 3.98 -3.34 -8.87
N ILE A 72 4.66 -3.34 -7.73
CA ILE A 72 4.17 -2.73 -6.49
C ILE A 72 3.95 -1.22 -6.68
N LYS A 73 4.92 -0.52 -7.29
CA LYS A 73 4.75 0.91 -7.59
C LYS A 73 3.55 1.17 -8.51
N HIS A 74 3.34 0.31 -9.50
CA HIS A 74 2.18 0.42 -10.39
C HIS A 74 0.89 0.19 -9.61
N LEU A 75 0.83 -0.83 -8.76
CA LEU A 75 -0.35 -1.11 -7.94
C LEU A 75 -0.67 0.08 -7.02
N ILE A 76 0.31 0.62 -6.30
CA ILE A 76 0.14 1.82 -5.45
C ILE A 76 -0.37 3.01 -6.28
N SER A 77 0.15 3.20 -7.49
CA SER A 77 -0.28 4.29 -8.39
C SER A 77 -1.76 4.18 -8.75
N VAL A 78 -2.24 2.97 -9.05
CA VAL A 78 -3.62 2.72 -9.45
C VAL A 78 -4.57 2.79 -8.26
N VAL A 79 -4.28 2.07 -7.17
CA VAL A 79 -5.18 1.99 -6.00
C VAL A 79 -5.28 3.31 -5.22
N ALA A 80 -4.29 4.19 -5.36
CA ALA A 80 -4.28 5.50 -4.71
C ALA A 80 -4.66 6.66 -5.64
N ASP A 81 -4.96 6.36 -6.92
CA ASP A 81 -5.21 7.35 -7.97
C ASP A 81 -4.13 8.45 -8.03
N VAL A 82 -2.86 8.06 -7.85
CA VAL A 82 -1.70 8.97 -7.89
C VAL A 82 -0.83 8.66 -9.09
N PRO A 83 -0.32 9.67 -9.83
CA PRO A 83 0.60 9.44 -10.93
C PRO A 83 1.84 8.62 -10.54
N PHE A 84 2.21 7.64 -11.36
CA PHE A 84 3.40 6.79 -11.14
C PHE A 84 4.70 7.56 -10.83
N PRO A 85 4.98 8.74 -11.42
CA PRO A 85 6.14 9.55 -11.05
C PRO A 85 6.13 10.08 -9.62
N ILE A 86 4.95 10.28 -9.01
CA ILE A 86 4.80 10.67 -7.60
C ILE A 86 5.13 9.48 -6.70
N VAL A 87 4.60 8.28 -6.99
CA VAL A 87 4.94 7.04 -6.27
C VAL A 87 6.44 6.77 -6.31
N GLY A 88 7.09 7.04 -7.45
CA GLY A 88 8.53 6.92 -7.59
C GLY A 88 9.38 7.83 -6.68
N LYS A 89 8.78 8.86 -6.06
CA LYS A 89 9.44 9.77 -5.13
C LYS A 89 9.15 9.44 -3.65
N MET A 90 8.35 8.42 -3.37
CA MET A 90 8.07 7.97 -2.00
C MET A 90 9.35 7.50 -1.29
N GLY A 91 9.39 7.67 0.03
CA GLY A 91 10.43 7.06 0.85
C GLY A 91 10.30 5.54 0.87
N ALA A 92 11.41 4.82 1.02
CA ALA A 92 11.41 3.35 1.09
C ALA A 92 10.50 2.82 2.22
N ARG A 93 10.44 3.51 3.37
CA ARG A 93 9.57 3.15 4.50
C ARG A 93 8.08 3.29 4.15
N ASP A 94 7.70 4.39 3.50
CA ASP A 94 6.32 4.62 3.06
C ASP A 94 5.92 3.55 2.02
N MET A 95 6.85 3.22 1.11
CA MET A 95 6.64 2.16 0.11
C MET A 95 6.48 0.78 0.75
N THR A 96 7.32 0.41 1.71
CA THR A 96 7.18 -0.85 2.45
C THR A 96 5.83 -0.93 3.15
N LEU A 97 5.38 0.14 3.80
CA LEU A 97 4.10 0.14 4.50
C LEU A 97 2.91 0.03 3.55
N ALA A 98 2.95 0.74 2.41
CA ALA A 98 1.96 0.59 1.35
C ALA A 98 1.92 -0.82 0.77
N GLN A 99 3.10 -1.42 0.53
CA GLN A 99 3.22 -2.80 0.08
C GLN A 99 2.62 -3.77 1.09
N GLU A 100 2.87 -3.57 2.39
CA GLU A 100 2.34 -4.44 3.44
C GLU A 100 0.82 -4.41 3.49
N TYR A 101 0.22 -3.23 3.37
CA TYR A 101 -1.23 -3.07 3.24
C TYR A 101 -1.78 -3.84 2.04
N LEU A 102 -1.26 -3.58 0.84
CA LEU A 102 -1.79 -4.15 -0.40
C LEU A 102 -1.60 -5.67 -0.48
N LEU A 103 -0.47 -6.19 -0.01
CA LEU A 103 -0.20 -7.63 0.00
C LEU A 103 -0.95 -8.37 1.10
N ALA A 104 -1.51 -7.68 2.10
CA ALA A 104 -2.30 -8.32 3.14
C ALA A 104 -3.59 -8.94 2.58
N PHE A 105 -4.21 -8.31 1.57
CA PHE A 105 -5.38 -8.85 0.86
C PHE A 105 -5.08 -10.14 0.07
N LEU A 106 -3.83 -10.30 -0.38
CA LEU A 106 -3.38 -11.49 -1.11
C LEU A 106 -2.96 -12.65 -0.22
N LYS A 107 -2.82 -12.43 1.11
CA LYS A 107 -2.51 -13.53 2.02
C LYS A 107 -3.67 -14.53 1.99
N SER A 108 -3.36 -15.77 1.60
CA SER A 108 -4.29 -16.87 1.77
C SER A 108 -4.58 -17.01 3.26
N SER A 109 -5.84 -16.77 3.64
CA SER A 109 -6.35 -17.29 4.90
C SER A 109 -6.43 -18.80 4.70
N HIS A 110 -5.30 -19.49 4.80
CA HIS A 110 -5.39 -20.80 5.42
C HIS A 110 -5.62 -20.50 6.90
N PRO A 111 -6.84 -20.65 7.44
CA PRO A 111 -6.86 -21.23 8.76
C PRO A 111 -6.07 -22.51 8.58
N THR A 112 -4.92 -22.62 9.23
CA THR A 112 -4.33 -23.93 9.50
C THR A 112 -5.35 -24.61 10.40
N GLY A 113 -6.45 -25.09 9.81
CA GLY A 113 -7.38 -25.97 10.44
C GLY A 113 -6.58 -27.24 10.63
N ASP A 114 -6.28 -27.53 11.89
CA ASP A 114 -5.90 -28.85 12.36
C ASP A 114 -6.63 -29.91 11.53
N THR A 115 -5.91 -30.50 10.57
CA THR A 115 -6.25 -31.82 10.06
C THR A 115 -5.21 -32.75 10.66
N SER A 116 -5.20 -32.82 12.00
CA SER A 116 -4.75 -34.03 12.67
C SER A 116 -5.77 -35.10 12.30
N LEU A 117 -5.44 -35.87 11.27
CA LEU A 117 -6.13 -37.12 10.96
C LEU A 117 -5.81 -38.06 12.13
N GLU A 118 -6.85 -38.40 12.91
CA GLU A 118 -6.84 -39.57 13.80
C GLU A 118 -6.67 -40.88 13.02
#